data_AF-A0A8B7ULA6-F1
#
_entry.id   AF-A0A8B7ULA6-F1
#
_cell.length_a   1.000
_cell.length_b   1.000
_cell.length_c   1.000
_cell.angle_alpha   90.00
_cell.angle_beta   90.00
_cell.angle_gamma   90.00
#
_symmetry.space_group_name_H-M   'P 1'
#
loop_
_entity.id
_entity.type
_entity.pdbx_description
1 polymer ?
#
loop_
_entity_poly.entity_id
_entity_poly.type
_entity_poly.pdbx_seq_one_letter_code
_entity_poly.pdbx_strand_id
1 'polypeptide(L)'
;MNKYIPRDCSLKGRPFHLFRLLIQYHEPELCSLLDTKKITPDSYALNWLGSLFAYYCSIEVTQAIWDGYLQQADPFFIYFLMLIILVNTKEFILAQESDSKEEVIRFLENTPSSLNIEDIEDLFSLAQYYCSKTPASFRKDNHHLFGSTLLGIKDDDADLSQALCLAVSVSEILQANQLQGEGVRFFVVDCRPAEQYNAGHLSTAFHLDSDLMLQNPSEFAQSVKSLLEAQKQSIESGSIAGGEHLCFMGSGREEEDMYMNMVLAHFLQKNKEYVSIASGGFMALHSTWQILMWMGQKMDYGHWIASTSGSRSSINSSVDVSICNKIVTKV
;
A
#
# COMPACT_ATOMS: atom_id res chain seq x y z
N MET A 1 16.64 -7.07 21.02
CA MET A 1 15.29 -6.45 20.95
C MET A 1 15.16 -5.46 19.80
N ASN A 2 16.03 -4.46 19.65
CA ASN A 2 15.82 -3.31 18.75
C ASN A 2 15.74 -3.60 17.23
N LYS A 3 16.10 -4.81 16.78
CA LYS A 3 16.11 -5.18 15.35
C LYS A 3 14.81 -5.83 14.88
N TYR A 4 14.20 -6.68 15.71
CA TYR A 4 13.10 -7.55 15.28
C TYR A 4 11.80 -7.33 16.06
N ILE A 5 11.86 -6.62 17.20
CA ILE A 5 10.67 -6.21 17.95
C ILE A 5 10.46 -4.72 17.70
N PRO A 6 9.28 -4.29 17.21
CA PRO A 6 8.97 -2.88 17.04
C PRO A 6 9.01 -2.13 18.37
N ARG A 7 9.35 -0.84 18.32
CA ARG A 7 9.48 0.01 19.53
C ARG A 7 8.15 0.24 20.25
N ASP A 8 7.10 0.49 19.48
CA ASP A 8 5.76 0.77 19.98
C ASP A 8 4.87 -0.48 19.88
N CYS A 9 5.42 -1.63 20.27
CA CYS A 9 4.67 -2.88 20.39
C CYS A 9 3.80 -2.84 21.65
N SER A 10 2.84 -1.92 21.66
CA SER A 10 1.91 -1.65 22.74
C SER A 10 0.47 -1.62 22.22
N LEU A 11 -0.53 -1.61 23.11
CA LEU A 11 -1.93 -1.52 22.71
C LEU A 11 -2.17 -0.26 21.86
N LYS A 12 -2.83 -0.43 20.72
CA LYS A 12 -3.05 0.61 19.69
C LYS A 12 -1.77 1.26 19.14
N GLY A 13 -0.63 0.58 19.26
CA GLY A 13 0.62 1.07 18.70
C GLY A 13 0.64 1.06 17.18
N ARG A 14 1.47 1.93 16.58
CA ARG A 14 1.69 2.01 15.12
C ARG A 14 1.96 0.65 14.43
N PRO A 15 2.73 -0.29 15.01
CA PRO A 15 2.96 -1.61 14.43
C PRO A 15 1.68 -2.39 14.10
N PHE A 16 0.63 -2.26 14.92
CA PHE A 16 -0.63 -2.98 14.71
C PHE A 16 -1.52 -2.29 13.68
N HIS A 17 -1.42 -0.97 13.54
CA HIS A 17 -2.03 -0.25 12.42
C HIS A 17 -1.39 -0.66 11.09
N LEU A 18 -0.06 -0.79 11.03
CA LEU A 18 0.61 -1.31 9.84
C LEU A 18 0.13 -2.73 9.49
N PHE A 19 -0.02 -3.60 10.50
CA PHE A 19 -0.54 -4.95 10.29
C PHE A 19 -1.99 -4.94 9.78
N ARG A 20 -2.87 -4.07 10.33
CA ARG A 20 -4.24 -3.89 9.81
C ARG A 20 -4.23 -3.53 8.33
N LEU A 21 -3.37 -2.59 7.91
CA LEU A 21 -3.26 -2.21 6.49
C LEU A 21 -2.78 -3.36 5.60
N LEU A 22 -1.89 -4.21 6.11
CA LEU A 22 -1.46 -5.41 5.38
C LEU A 22 -2.62 -6.41 5.22
N ILE A 23 -3.40 -6.65 6.27
CA ILE A 23 -4.58 -7.51 6.21
C ILE A 23 -5.59 -6.95 5.21
N GLN A 24 -5.87 -5.64 5.26
CA GLN A 24 -6.76 -4.99 4.29
C GLN A 24 -6.29 -5.12 2.84
N TYR A 25 -4.97 -5.07 2.62
CA TYR A 25 -4.37 -5.13 1.30
C TYR A 25 -4.56 -6.50 0.63
N HIS A 26 -4.47 -7.58 1.42
CA HIS A 26 -4.51 -8.96 0.91
C HIS A 26 -5.84 -9.67 1.17
N GLU A 27 -6.50 -9.35 2.27
CA GLU A 27 -7.72 -9.99 2.77
C GLU A 27 -8.77 -8.93 3.20
N PRO A 28 -9.28 -8.12 2.25
CA PRO A 28 -10.15 -6.99 2.57
C PRO A 28 -11.46 -7.40 3.24
N GLU A 29 -12.02 -8.57 2.88
CA GLU A 29 -13.23 -9.11 3.51
C GLU A 29 -12.99 -9.45 4.98
N LEU A 30 -11.89 -10.15 5.29
CA LEU A 30 -11.51 -10.48 6.66
C LEU A 30 -11.21 -9.22 7.48
N CYS A 31 -10.47 -8.26 6.90
CA CYS A 31 -10.21 -6.97 7.54
C CYS A 31 -11.53 -6.25 7.88
N SER A 32 -12.45 -6.16 6.92
CA SER A 32 -13.75 -5.50 7.10
C SER A 32 -14.58 -6.16 8.20
N LEU A 33 -14.57 -7.49 8.28
CA LEU A 33 -15.25 -8.24 9.34
C LEU A 33 -14.66 -7.92 10.73
N LEU A 34 -13.34 -7.96 10.87
CA LEU A 34 -12.64 -7.66 12.11
C LEU A 34 -12.89 -6.21 12.54
N ASP A 35 -12.79 -5.25 11.62
CA ASP A 35 -13.06 -3.83 11.86
C ASP A 35 -14.52 -3.60 12.30
N THR A 36 -15.48 -4.29 11.67
CA THR A 36 -16.91 -4.22 12.05
C THR A 36 -17.16 -4.74 13.46
N LYS A 37 -16.51 -5.83 13.87
CA LYS A 37 -16.56 -6.35 15.24
C LYS A 37 -15.66 -5.55 16.22
N LYS A 38 -14.97 -4.50 15.75
CA LYS A 38 -13.99 -3.70 16.52
C LYS A 38 -12.88 -4.56 17.14
N ILE A 39 -12.46 -5.60 16.43
CA ILE A 39 -11.36 -6.48 16.79
C ILE A 39 -10.11 -5.95 16.09
N THR A 40 -9.32 -5.16 16.80
CA THR A 40 -8.09 -4.57 16.26
C THR A 40 -6.91 -5.53 16.43
N PRO A 41 -5.87 -5.49 15.58
CA PRO A 41 -4.80 -6.49 15.64
C PRO A 41 -4.02 -6.53 16.95
N ASP A 42 -3.90 -5.42 17.67
CA ASP A 42 -3.31 -5.38 19.00
C ASP A 42 -4.10 -6.20 20.04
N SER A 43 -5.39 -6.45 19.82
CA SER A 43 -6.21 -7.24 20.75
C SER A 43 -5.93 -8.74 20.72
N TYR A 44 -5.39 -9.28 19.63
CA TYR A 44 -5.09 -10.71 19.51
C TYR A 44 -3.63 -11.03 19.15
N ALA A 45 -2.92 -10.08 18.56
CA ALA A 45 -1.58 -10.29 18.01
C ALA A 45 -0.47 -9.58 18.80
N LEU A 46 -0.78 -9.00 19.98
CA LEU A 46 0.20 -8.31 20.82
C LEU A 46 1.39 -9.21 21.16
N ASN A 47 1.09 -10.41 21.66
CA ASN A 47 2.12 -11.39 22.01
C ASN A 47 2.65 -12.14 20.78
N TRP A 48 1.92 -12.20 19.66
CA TRP A 48 2.46 -12.73 18.40
C TRP A 48 3.70 -11.94 17.98
N LEU A 49 3.56 -10.61 17.95
CA LEU A 49 4.63 -9.70 17.56
C LEU A 49 5.67 -9.50 18.67
N GLY A 50 5.23 -9.29 19.92
CA GLY A 50 6.11 -8.98 21.05
C GLY A 50 7.00 -10.15 21.49
N SER A 51 6.57 -11.39 21.25
CA SER A 51 7.35 -12.60 21.56
C SER A 51 7.88 -13.34 20.34
N LEU A 52 7.59 -12.85 19.11
CA LEU A 52 7.83 -13.59 17.87
C LEU A 52 7.28 -15.03 17.97
N PHE A 53 6.02 -15.13 18.37
CA PHE A 53 5.24 -16.36 18.65
C PHE A 53 5.70 -17.24 19.83
N ALA A 54 6.85 -16.97 20.46
CA ALA A 54 7.39 -17.78 21.55
C ALA A 54 6.47 -17.90 22.78
N TYR A 55 5.50 -16.98 22.94
CA TYR A 55 4.50 -17.04 24.00
C TYR A 55 3.48 -18.17 23.81
N TYR A 56 3.14 -18.53 22.56
CA TYR A 56 2.06 -19.48 22.25
C TYR A 56 2.57 -20.81 21.67
N CYS A 57 3.64 -20.77 20.87
CA CYS A 57 4.16 -21.96 20.20
C CYS A 57 4.96 -22.85 21.16
N SER A 58 5.08 -24.14 20.83
CA SER A 58 6.02 -25.03 21.53
C SER A 58 7.47 -24.57 21.33
N ILE A 59 8.40 -25.10 22.13
CA ILE A 59 9.81 -24.74 22.01
C ILE A 59 10.41 -25.16 20.67
N GLU A 60 10.02 -26.33 20.16
CA GLU A 60 10.54 -26.87 18.89
C GLU A 60 10.06 -26.03 17.70
N VAL A 61 8.79 -25.65 17.69
CA VAL A 61 8.20 -24.79 16.66
C VAL A 61 8.78 -23.37 16.73
N THR A 62 8.89 -22.83 17.94
CA THR A 62 9.50 -21.50 18.16
C THR A 62 10.93 -21.47 17.65
N GLN A 63 11.72 -22.51 17.94
CA GLN A 63 13.09 -22.61 17.46
C GLN A 63 13.14 -22.67 15.93
N ALA A 64 12.30 -23.48 15.28
CA ALA A 64 12.25 -23.57 13.81
C ALA A 64 11.86 -22.24 13.16
N ILE A 65 10.86 -21.53 13.71
CA ILE A 65 10.48 -20.19 13.23
C ILE A 65 11.65 -19.22 13.41
N TRP A 66 12.31 -19.24 14.57
CA TRP A 66 13.42 -18.31 14.83
C TRP A 66 14.65 -18.61 13.97
N ASP A 67 14.95 -19.87 13.67
CA ASP A 67 16.03 -20.26 12.78
C ASP A 67 15.82 -19.66 11.38
N GLY A 68 14.63 -19.86 10.79
CA GLY A 68 14.27 -19.28 9.49
C GLY A 68 14.22 -17.75 9.52
N TYR A 69 13.58 -17.17 10.53
CA TYR A 69 13.39 -15.73 10.66
C TYR A 69 14.70 -14.97 10.83
N LEU A 70 15.60 -15.47 11.68
CA LEU A 70 16.91 -14.88 11.91
C LEU A 70 17.84 -15.05 10.71
N GLN A 71 17.75 -16.18 9.98
CA GLN A 71 18.49 -16.40 8.74
C GLN A 71 18.03 -15.46 7.62
N GLN A 72 16.71 -15.23 7.48
CA GLN A 72 16.16 -14.28 6.51
C GLN A 72 16.52 -12.82 6.85
N ALA A 73 16.78 -12.54 8.14
CA ALA A 73 17.33 -11.27 8.64
C ALA A 73 16.49 -10.03 8.30
N ASP A 74 15.17 -10.21 8.25
CA ASP A 74 14.20 -9.22 7.79
C ASP A 74 13.16 -8.87 8.88
N PRO A 75 13.23 -7.66 9.48
CA PRO A 75 12.32 -7.24 10.55
C PRO A 75 10.83 -7.21 10.19
N PHE A 76 10.50 -7.04 8.91
CA PHE A 76 9.11 -6.95 8.47
C PHE A 76 8.51 -8.32 8.15
N PHE A 77 9.33 -9.37 8.09
CA PHE A 77 8.84 -10.70 7.70
C PHE A 77 7.80 -11.24 8.69
N ILE A 78 7.83 -10.80 9.95
CA ILE A 78 6.90 -11.20 11.00
C ILE A 78 5.46 -10.83 10.64
N TYR A 79 5.24 -9.71 9.96
CA TYR A 79 3.90 -9.30 9.53
C TYR A 79 3.29 -10.30 8.53
N PHE A 80 4.11 -10.89 7.66
CA PHE A 80 3.64 -11.91 6.73
C PHE A 80 3.40 -13.25 7.42
N LEU A 81 4.25 -13.65 8.37
CA LEU A 81 4.00 -14.83 9.21
C LEU A 81 2.68 -14.69 9.99
N MET A 82 2.45 -13.53 10.61
CA MET A 82 1.20 -13.21 11.31
C MET A 82 0.00 -13.21 10.35
N LEU A 83 0.16 -12.71 9.12
CA LEU A 83 -0.87 -12.72 8.10
C LEU A 83 -1.29 -14.14 7.75
N ILE A 84 -0.35 -15.06 7.51
CA ILE A 84 -0.69 -16.45 7.16
C ILE A 84 -1.45 -17.14 8.31
N ILE A 85 -0.99 -16.95 9.55
CA ILE A 85 -1.69 -17.51 10.72
C ILE A 85 -3.13 -16.98 10.80
N LEU A 86 -3.34 -15.69 10.53
CA LEU A 86 -4.67 -15.10 10.50
C LEU A 86 -5.52 -15.60 9.32
N VAL A 87 -4.96 -15.66 8.11
CA VAL A 87 -5.64 -16.17 6.90
C VAL A 87 -6.13 -17.60 7.11
N ASN A 88 -5.34 -18.45 7.78
CA ASN A 88 -5.73 -19.83 8.09
C ASN A 88 -6.98 -19.94 8.97
N THR A 89 -7.38 -18.85 9.64
CA THR A 89 -8.60 -18.78 10.45
C THR A 89 -9.80 -18.18 9.72
N LYS A 90 -9.61 -17.67 8.49
CA LYS A 90 -10.61 -16.90 7.74
C LYS A 90 -11.97 -17.61 7.65
N GLU A 91 -11.98 -18.84 7.15
CA GLU A 91 -13.21 -19.63 6.98
C GLU A 91 -13.95 -19.85 8.30
N PHE A 92 -13.20 -20.05 9.39
CA PHE A 92 -13.78 -20.22 10.72
C PHE A 92 -14.43 -18.92 11.21
N ILE A 93 -13.74 -17.78 11.08
CA ILE A 93 -14.25 -16.49 11.55
C ILE A 93 -15.47 -16.04 10.73
N LEU A 94 -15.46 -16.29 9.42
CA LEU A 94 -16.60 -15.99 8.54
C LEU A 94 -17.82 -16.86 8.86
N ALA A 95 -17.63 -18.11 9.27
CA ALA A 95 -18.73 -19.01 9.62
C ALA A 95 -19.37 -18.68 10.98
N GLN A 96 -18.62 -18.10 11.92
CA GLN A 96 -19.04 -17.86 13.31
C GLN A 96 -19.59 -16.43 13.52
N GLU A 97 -20.72 -16.11 12.87
CA GLU A 97 -21.35 -14.79 13.02
C GLU A 97 -21.85 -14.53 14.46
N SER A 98 -22.30 -15.59 15.16
CA SER A 98 -22.90 -15.51 16.50
C SER A 98 -21.92 -15.32 17.65
N ASP A 99 -20.63 -15.60 17.44
CA ASP A 99 -19.64 -15.57 18.51
C ASP A 99 -19.41 -14.13 18.99
N SER A 100 -19.28 -13.99 20.31
CA SER A 100 -18.98 -12.71 20.94
C SER A 100 -17.58 -12.24 20.54
N LYS A 101 -17.37 -10.92 20.61
CA LYS A 101 -16.08 -10.29 20.30
C LYS A 101 -14.94 -10.94 21.10
N GLU A 102 -15.17 -11.21 22.38
CA GLU A 102 -14.19 -11.76 23.31
C GLU A 102 -13.85 -13.23 23.00
N GLU A 103 -14.82 -14.02 22.54
CA GLU A 103 -14.59 -15.42 22.12
C GLU A 103 -13.72 -15.48 20.87
N VAL A 104 -14.03 -14.63 19.87
CA VAL A 104 -13.23 -14.54 18.64
C VAL A 104 -11.80 -14.10 18.95
N ILE A 105 -11.60 -13.10 19.84
CA ILE A 105 -10.26 -12.67 20.26
C ILE A 105 -9.49 -13.80 20.92
N ARG A 106 -10.09 -14.52 21.87
CA ARG A 106 -9.42 -15.64 22.56
C ARG A 106 -9.07 -16.77 21.60
N PHE A 107 -9.95 -17.09 20.66
CA PHE A 107 -9.68 -18.06 19.63
C PHE A 107 -8.48 -17.63 18.78
N LEU A 108 -8.51 -16.38 18.27
CA LEU A 108 -7.42 -15.81 17.49
C LEU A 108 -6.10 -15.86 18.24
N GLU A 109 -6.01 -15.31 19.46
CA GLU A 109 -4.79 -15.28 20.28
C GLU A 109 -4.05 -16.62 20.33
N ASN A 110 -4.79 -17.73 20.46
CA ASN A 110 -4.24 -19.08 20.62
C ASN A 110 -3.94 -19.80 19.30
N THR A 111 -4.29 -19.24 18.15
CA THR A 111 -4.07 -19.87 16.84
C THR A 111 -2.62 -20.36 16.62
N PRO A 112 -1.55 -19.58 16.95
CA PRO A 112 -0.18 -20.04 16.74
C PRO A 112 0.17 -21.32 17.52
N SER A 113 -0.50 -21.58 18.65
CA SER A 113 -0.24 -22.78 19.47
C SER A 113 -0.61 -24.10 18.76
N SER A 114 -1.40 -24.02 17.68
CA SER A 114 -1.79 -25.18 16.86
C SER A 114 -0.77 -25.54 15.77
N LEU A 115 0.29 -24.74 15.59
CA LEU A 115 1.34 -25.02 14.62
C LEU A 115 2.22 -26.20 15.07
N ASN A 116 2.58 -27.05 14.12
CA ASN A 116 3.54 -28.13 14.28
C ASN A 116 4.82 -27.85 13.47
N ILE A 117 5.88 -28.61 13.72
CA ILE A 117 7.16 -28.49 13.00
C ILE A 117 6.99 -28.66 11.48
N GLU A 118 6.09 -29.54 11.08
CA GLU A 118 5.82 -29.86 9.67
C GLU A 118 5.21 -28.67 8.92
N ASP A 119 4.53 -27.77 9.63
CA ASP A 119 3.83 -26.61 9.04
C ASP A 119 4.77 -25.44 8.72
N ILE A 120 6.00 -25.44 9.25
CA ILE A 120 6.87 -24.26 9.24
C ILE A 120 7.44 -23.95 7.85
N GLU A 121 7.73 -24.97 7.05
CA GLU A 121 8.21 -24.78 5.67
C GLU A 121 7.14 -24.09 4.81
N ASP A 122 5.90 -24.56 4.90
CA ASP A 122 4.76 -23.98 4.19
C ASP A 122 4.43 -22.57 4.69
N LEU A 123 4.47 -22.36 6.01
CA LEU A 123 4.27 -21.03 6.61
C LEU A 123 5.25 -19.99 6.04
N PHE A 124 6.54 -20.34 5.94
CA PHE A 124 7.55 -19.44 5.36
C PHE A 124 7.36 -19.24 3.85
N SER A 125 7.04 -20.30 3.12
CA SER A 125 6.82 -20.24 1.67
C SER A 125 5.62 -19.37 1.32
N LEU A 126 4.52 -19.52 2.05
CA LEU A 126 3.32 -18.68 1.91
C LEU A 126 3.62 -17.23 2.32
N ALA A 127 4.30 -17.00 3.44
CA ALA A 127 4.67 -15.65 3.86
C ALA A 127 5.57 -14.95 2.83
N GLN A 128 6.49 -15.68 2.18
CA GLN A 128 7.30 -15.17 1.07
C GLN A 128 6.45 -14.85 -0.17
N TYR A 129 5.47 -15.69 -0.50
CA TYR A 129 4.53 -15.42 -1.59
C TYR A 129 3.77 -14.11 -1.36
N TYR A 130 3.13 -13.93 -0.20
CA TYR A 130 2.42 -12.69 0.14
C TYR A 130 3.37 -11.48 0.17
N CYS A 131 4.59 -11.66 0.68
CA CYS A 131 5.62 -10.63 0.63
C CYS A 131 5.97 -10.22 -0.82
N SER A 132 6.10 -11.17 -1.74
CA SER A 132 6.41 -10.89 -3.16
C SER A 132 5.30 -10.12 -3.88
N LYS A 133 4.06 -10.21 -3.38
CA LYS A 133 2.88 -9.49 -3.83
C LYS A 133 2.59 -8.24 -2.97
N THR A 134 3.55 -7.73 -2.21
CA THR A 134 3.37 -6.53 -1.38
C THR A 134 4.33 -5.42 -1.84
N PRO A 135 3.86 -4.16 -1.99
CA PRO A 135 4.71 -3.04 -2.34
C PRO A 135 5.93 -2.90 -1.41
N ALA A 136 7.09 -2.61 -2.00
CA ALA A 136 8.34 -2.40 -1.26
C ALA A 136 8.24 -1.22 -0.27
N SER A 137 7.36 -0.25 -0.53
CA SER A 137 7.01 0.87 0.34
C SER A 137 6.54 0.41 1.72
N PHE A 138 5.88 -0.77 1.82
CA PHE A 138 5.51 -1.39 3.10
C PHE A 138 6.71 -1.47 4.05
N ARG A 139 7.87 -1.84 3.53
CA ARG A 139 9.13 -1.95 4.28
C ARG A 139 9.84 -0.61 4.34
N LYS A 140 10.13 -0.03 3.16
CA LYS A 140 11.00 1.14 3.02
C LYS A 140 10.54 2.32 3.87
N ASP A 141 9.24 2.61 3.84
CA ASP A 141 8.69 3.83 4.45
C ASP A 141 8.39 3.64 5.95
N ASN A 142 8.38 2.39 6.44
CA ASN A 142 8.07 2.07 7.83
C ASN A 142 9.29 1.63 8.65
N HIS A 143 10.52 1.75 8.13
CA HIS A 143 11.74 1.32 8.84
C HIS A 143 11.88 1.96 10.23
N HIS A 144 11.30 3.14 10.45
CA HIS A 144 11.29 3.87 11.72
C HIS A 144 10.57 3.12 12.86
N LEU A 145 9.71 2.12 12.55
CA LEU A 145 9.08 1.25 13.55
C LEU A 145 10.10 0.36 14.28
N PHE A 146 11.21 0.08 13.61
CA PHE A 146 12.37 -0.66 14.12
C PHE A 146 13.59 0.28 14.24
N GLY A 147 14.69 -0.15 14.85
CA GLY A 147 15.91 0.68 14.84
C GLY A 147 15.93 1.80 15.87
N SER A 148 16.25 3.06 15.52
CA SER A 148 16.43 4.24 16.43
C SER A 148 15.49 5.42 16.11
N THR A 149 14.86 6.07 17.12
CA THR A 149 13.84 7.15 16.94
C THR A 149 14.32 8.31 16.08
N LEU A 150 15.63 8.57 16.03
CA LEU A 150 16.20 9.72 15.31
C LEU A 150 15.95 9.68 13.79
N LEU A 151 15.61 8.51 13.23
CA LEU A 151 15.31 8.36 11.79
C LEU A 151 13.88 8.77 11.42
N GLY A 152 12.92 8.81 12.37
CA GLY A 152 11.50 9.04 12.10
C GLY A 152 11.01 10.49 12.25
N ILE A 153 11.86 11.43 12.67
CA ILE A 153 11.47 12.82 12.98
C ILE A 153 11.07 13.62 11.71
N LYS A 154 11.30 13.07 10.51
CA LYS A 154 10.98 13.76 9.24
C LYS A 154 9.64 13.37 8.62
N ASP A 155 9.03 12.24 9.00
CA ASP A 155 7.78 11.72 8.43
C ASP A 155 6.62 11.84 9.43
N ASP A 156 6.53 12.97 10.13
CA ASP A 156 5.48 13.22 11.14
C ASP A 156 4.06 13.33 10.54
N ASP A 157 3.93 13.47 9.21
CA ASP A 157 2.64 13.68 8.54
C ASP A 157 1.86 12.38 8.25
N ALA A 158 2.52 11.20 8.23
CA ALA A 158 1.85 9.95 7.87
C ALA A 158 1.42 9.14 9.09
N ASP A 159 0.28 9.50 9.70
CA ASP A 159 -0.29 8.72 10.80
C ASP A 159 -0.97 7.43 10.31
N LEU A 160 -0.30 6.29 10.51
CA LEU A 160 -0.85 4.95 10.23
C LEU A 160 -2.19 4.69 10.94
N SER A 161 -2.48 5.38 12.06
CA SER A 161 -3.74 5.24 12.78
C SER A 161 -4.95 5.75 11.97
N GLN A 162 -4.74 6.74 11.10
CA GLN A 162 -5.78 7.36 10.26
C GLN A 162 -5.77 6.83 8.81
N ALA A 163 -4.76 6.05 8.42
CA ALA A 163 -4.62 5.56 7.07
C ALA A 163 -5.79 4.61 6.67
N LEU A 164 -6.45 4.91 5.56
CA LEU A 164 -7.54 4.07 5.03
C LEU A 164 -7.03 2.83 4.29
N CYS A 165 -5.85 2.88 3.69
CA CYS A 165 -5.21 1.79 2.96
C CYS A 165 -3.69 2.01 2.94
N LEU A 166 -2.94 1.09 2.33
CA LEU A 166 -1.49 1.16 2.30
C LEU A 166 -1.00 2.30 1.39
N ALA A 167 -0.04 3.09 1.88
CA ALA A 167 0.61 4.14 1.11
C ALA A 167 1.79 3.58 0.30
N VAL A 168 1.92 4.00 -0.95
CA VAL A 168 3.00 3.62 -1.87
C VAL A 168 3.74 4.87 -2.32
N SER A 169 5.07 4.85 -2.21
CA SER A 169 5.92 5.95 -2.67
C SER A 169 5.85 6.11 -4.19
N VAL A 170 5.84 7.36 -4.67
CA VAL A 170 5.82 7.63 -6.12
C VAL A 170 7.06 7.07 -6.83
N SER A 171 8.21 7.05 -6.14
CA SER A 171 9.44 6.43 -6.65
C SER A 171 9.23 4.95 -7.01
N GLU A 172 8.50 4.21 -6.16
CA GLU A 172 8.17 2.82 -6.45
C GLU A 172 7.21 2.69 -7.63
N ILE A 173 6.15 3.51 -7.68
CA ILE A 173 5.16 3.49 -8.78
C ILE A 173 5.88 3.65 -10.14
N LEU A 174 6.81 4.61 -10.22
CA LEU A 174 7.56 4.89 -11.45
C LEU A 174 8.54 3.78 -11.84
N GLN A 175 9.14 3.09 -10.86
CA GLN A 175 10.13 2.02 -11.11
C GLN A 175 9.47 0.67 -11.39
N ALA A 176 8.44 0.32 -10.62
CA ALA A 176 7.78 -0.98 -10.65
C ALA A 176 7.21 -1.31 -12.05
N ASN A 177 6.61 -0.33 -12.71
CA ASN A 177 6.00 -0.54 -14.02
C ASN A 177 7.02 -0.63 -15.18
N GLN A 178 8.26 -0.18 -14.98
CA GLN A 178 9.33 -0.28 -15.99
C GLN A 178 9.97 -1.68 -16.02
N LEU A 179 9.97 -2.36 -14.88
CA LEU A 179 10.52 -3.70 -14.75
C LEU A 179 9.47 -4.70 -15.27
N GLN A 180 9.57 -5.09 -16.55
CA GLN A 180 8.77 -6.19 -17.10
C GLN A 180 9.26 -7.52 -16.51
N GLY A 181 8.76 -7.89 -15.34
CA GLY A 181 9.09 -9.14 -14.64
C GLY A 181 8.01 -9.55 -13.63
N GLU A 182 8.25 -10.66 -12.93
CA GLU A 182 7.36 -11.19 -11.87
C GLU A 182 7.47 -10.36 -10.58
N GLY A 183 7.00 -9.12 -10.63
CA GLY A 183 6.96 -8.21 -9.47
C GLY A 183 5.63 -7.48 -9.34
N VAL A 184 5.46 -6.75 -8.24
CA VAL A 184 4.31 -5.86 -8.01
C VAL A 184 4.28 -4.80 -9.12
N ARG A 185 3.15 -4.69 -9.82
CA ARG A 185 2.89 -3.64 -10.81
C ARG A 185 1.60 -2.89 -10.50
N PHE A 186 1.59 -1.60 -10.75
CA PHE A 186 0.49 -0.71 -10.36
C PHE A 186 -0.32 -0.25 -11.56
N PHE A 187 -1.63 -0.41 -11.48
CA PHE A 187 -2.57 0.32 -12.30
C PHE A 187 -2.92 1.62 -11.58
N VAL A 188 -2.38 2.73 -12.08
CA VAL A 188 -2.53 4.04 -11.43
C VAL A 188 -3.85 4.69 -11.83
N VAL A 189 -4.58 5.18 -10.85
CA VAL A 189 -5.86 5.86 -11.03
C VAL A 189 -5.72 7.30 -10.54
N ASP A 190 -5.74 8.26 -11.46
CA ASP A 190 -5.74 9.68 -11.13
C ASP A 190 -7.16 10.11 -10.76
N CYS A 191 -7.35 10.47 -9.49
CA CYS A 191 -8.65 10.82 -8.93
C CYS A 191 -8.95 12.33 -8.91
N ARG A 192 -8.05 13.16 -9.44
CA ARG A 192 -8.22 14.61 -9.39
C ARG A 192 -9.33 15.06 -10.34
N PRO A 193 -9.93 16.24 -10.10
CA PRO A 193 -10.89 16.83 -11.03
C PRO A 193 -10.34 16.94 -12.45
N ALA A 194 -11.21 16.83 -13.46
CA ALA A 194 -10.82 16.84 -14.86
C ALA A 194 -9.93 18.03 -15.26
N GLU A 195 -10.13 19.23 -14.68
CA GLU A 195 -9.28 20.39 -14.95
C GLU A 195 -7.82 20.15 -14.53
N GLN A 196 -7.59 19.60 -13.34
CA GLN A 196 -6.25 19.29 -12.83
C GLN A 196 -5.58 18.16 -13.63
N TYR A 197 -6.34 17.11 -13.96
CA TYR A 197 -5.87 16.02 -14.81
C TYR A 197 -5.43 16.54 -16.18
N ASN A 198 -6.26 17.37 -16.82
CA ASN A 198 -5.98 17.89 -18.16
C ASN A 198 -4.80 18.88 -18.19
N ALA A 199 -4.54 19.59 -17.10
CA ALA A 199 -3.38 20.47 -16.95
C ALA A 199 -2.06 19.68 -16.94
N GLY A 200 -2.06 18.47 -16.39
CA GLY A 200 -0.93 17.56 -16.40
C GLY A 200 -1.19 16.32 -15.56
N HIS A 201 -0.92 15.13 -16.08
CA HIS A 201 -1.16 13.85 -15.41
C HIS A 201 -0.13 12.79 -15.80
N LEU A 202 -0.06 11.71 -15.02
CA LEU A 202 0.75 10.54 -15.37
C LEU A 202 0.18 9.87 -16.64
N SER A 203 0.97 9.73 -17.69
CA SER A 203 0.53 9.29 -19.03
C SER A 203 -0.04 7.87 -19.07
N THR A 204 0.27 7.05 -18.07
CA THR A 204 -0.23 5.69 -17.90
C THR A 204 -1.42 5.59 -16.95
N ALA A 205 -1.83 6.70 -16.32
CA ALA A 205 -2.92 6.69 -15.34
C ALA A 205 -4.30 6.75 -16.00
N PHE A 206 -5.22 5.95 -15.46
CA PHE A 206 -6.63 6.03 -15.77
C PHE A 206 -7.26 7.20 -15.00
N HIS A 207 -8.02 8.06 -15.66
CA HIS A 207 -8.70 9.17 -14.99
C HIS A 207 -10.05 8.71 -14.41
N LEU A 208 -10.23 8.89 -13.10
CA LEU A 208 -11.49 8.67 -12.40
C LEU A 208 -11.82 9.93 -11.60
N ASP A 209 -12.55 10.86 -12.20
CA ASP A 209 -12.94 12.10 -11.54
C ASP A 209 -13.73 11.84 -10.25
N SER A 210 -13.14 12.22 -9.10
CA SER A 210 -13.74 11.98 -7.78
C SER A 210 -15.03 12.75 -7.56
N ASP A 211 -15.23 13.88 -8.25
CA ASP A 211 -16.42 14.73 -8.09
C ASP A 211 -17.68 14.02 -8.59
N LEU A 212 -17.54 13.10 -9.55
CA LEU A 212 -18.64 12.30 -10.08
C LEU A 212 -19.31 11.45 -9.01
N MET A 213 -18.59 11.06 -7.95
CA MET A 213 -19.15 10.22 -6.89
C MET A 213 -20.34 10.90 -6.17
N LEU A 214 -20.31 12.23 -6.03
CA LEU A 214 -21.38 13.02 -5.41
C LEU A 214 -22.32 13.63 -6.45
N GLN A 215 -21.77 14.11 -7.56
CA GLN A 215 -22.54 14.87 -8.56
C GLN A 215 -23.33 13.97 -9.50
N ASN A 216 -22.75 12.84 -9.93
CA ASN A 216 -23.40 11.91 -10.86
C ASN A 216 -23.01 10.44 -10.58
N PRO A 217 -23.61 9.81 -9.55
CA PRO A 217 -23.25 8.44 -9.14
C PRO A 217 -23.40 7.38 -10.25
N SER A 218 -24.30 7.63 -11.21
CA SER A 218 -24.51 6.72 -12.34
C SER A 218 -23.34 6.70 -13.31
N GLU A 219 -22.77 7.88 -13.60
CA GLU A 219 -21.58 8.05 -14.42
C GLU A 219 -20.35 7.55 -13.69
N PHE A 220 -20.21 7.84 -12.39
CA PHE A 220 -19.15 7.27 -11.55
C PHE A 220 -19.14 5.73 -11.63
N ALA A 221 -20.29 5.06 -11.51
CA ALA A 221 -20.38 3.61 -11.62
C ALA A 221 -19.95 3.08 -13.01
N GLN A 222 -20.26 3.81 -14.08
CA GLN A 222 -19.79 3.48 -15.44
C GLN A 222 -18.29 3.66 -15.58
N SER A 223 -17.72 4.72 -15.01
CA SER A 223 -16.27 4.97 -14.98
C SER A 223 -15.53 3.90 -14.19
N VAL A 224 -16.05 3.46 -13.04
CA VAL A 224 -15.48 2.34 -12.26
C VAL A 224 -15.50 1.03 -13.06
N LYS A 225 -16.58 0.75 -13.79
CA LYS A 225 -16.63 -0.43 -14.68
C LYS A 225 -15.57 -0.35 -15.78
N SER A 226 -15.43 0.83 -16.39
CA SER A 226 -14.46 1.08 -17.46
C SER A 226 -13.01 1.00 -16.95
N LEU A 227 -12.77 1.45 -15.72
CA LEU A 227 -11.49 1.34 -15.03
C LEU A 227 -11.06 -0.13 -14.87
N LEU A 228 -11.94 -0.98 -14.34
CA LEU A 228 -11.62 -2.40 -14.12
C LEU A 228 -11.42 -3.15 -15.45
N GLU A 229 -12.17 -2.79 -16.49
CA GLU A 229 -11.97 -3.35 -17.84
C GLU A 229 -10.62 -2.90 -18.44
N ALA A 230 -10.28 -1.61 -18.31
CA ALA A 230 -9.01 -1.07 -18.77
C ALA A 230 -7.81 -1.69 -18.03
N GLN A 231 -7.94 -1.93 -16.72
CA GLN A 231 -6.95 -2.65 -15.92
C GLN A 231 -6.73 -4.06 -16.48
N LYS A 232 -7.82 -4.82 -16.67
CA LYS A 232 -7.76 -6.18 -17.21
C LYS A 232 -7.07 -6.22 -18.58
N GLN A 233 -7.48 -5.36 -19.51
CA GLN A 233 -6.89 -5.28 -20.85
C GLN A 233 -5.42 -4.87 -20.83
N SER A 234 -5.05 -3.97 -19.92
CA SER A 234 -3.65 -3.52 -19.77
C SER A 234 -2.75 -4.61 -19.21
N ILE A 235 -3.27 -5.46 -18.31
CA ILE A 235 -2.57 -6.65 -17.80
C ILE A 235 -2.41 -7.68 -18.93
N GLU A 236 -3.50 -8.03 -19.62
CA GLU A 236 -3.51 -9.03 -20.70
C GLU A 236 -2.58 -8.65 -21.87
N SER A 237 -2.47 -7.36 -22.18
CA SER A 237 -1.56 -6.84 -23.22
C SER A 237 -0.11 -6.67 -22.75
N GLY A 238 0.18 -6.85 -21.45
CA GLY A 238 1.51 -6.62 -20.89
C GLY A 238 1.99 -5.17 -21.01
N SER A 239 1.06 -4.21 -21.07
CA SER A 239 1.40 -2.79 -21.25
C SER A 239 2.10 -2.22 -20.00
N ILE A 240 2.81 -1.11 -20.17
CA ILE A 240 3.43 -0.38 -19.05
C ILE A 240 2.41 0.20 -18.06
N ALA A 241 1.17 0.41 -18.49
CA ALA A 241 0.07 0.87 -17.63
C ALA A 241 -0.59 -0.28 -16.85
N GLY A 242 -0.39 -1.53 -17.28
CA GLY A 242 -0.99 -2.70 -16.64
C GLY A 242 -0.39 -2.99 -15.27
N GLY A 243 -1.24 -3.31 -14.31
CA GLY A 243 -0.82 -3.75 -12.98
C GLY A 243 -1.97 -4.36 -12.20
N GLU A 244 -1.70 -5.43 -11.46
CA GLU A 244 -2.70 -6.07 -10.60
C GLU A 244 -3.10 -5.15 -9.43
N HIS A 245 -2.18 -4.30 -8.97
CA HIS A 245 -2.35 -3.48 -7.78
C HIS A 245 -2.95 -2.12 -8.13
N LEU A 246 -4.08 -1.75 -7.52
CA LEU A 246 -4.72 -0.45 -7.72
C LEU A 246 -4.02 0.60 -6.86
N CYS A 247 -3.53 1.67 -7.48
CA CYS A 247 -2.91 2.79 -6.77
C CYS A 247 -3.63 4.09 -7.12
N PHE A 248 -4.38 4.65 -6.17
CA PHE A 248 -5.14 5.87 -6.33
C PHE A 248 -4.27 7.09 -6.02
N MET A 249 -4.30 8.09 -6.90
CA MET A 249 -3.49 9.30 -6.81
C MET A 249 -4.39 10.53 -6.80
N GLY A 250 -4.31 11.29 -5.71
CA GLY A 250 -4.95 12.60 -5.55
C GLY A 250 -4.02 13.75 -5.92
N SER A 251 -4.34 14.96 -5.48
CA SER A 251 -3.48 16.13 -5.67
C SER A 251 -2.25 16.07 -4.75
N GLY A 252 -2.37 15.45 -3.58
CA GLY A 252 -1.38 15.48 -2.51
C GLY A 252 -1.66 16.57 -1.46
N ARG A 253 -2.85 17.17 -1.50
CA ARG A 253 -3.33 18.16 -0.52
C ARG A 253 -4.54 17.57 0.20
N GLU A 254 -4.46 17.44 1.51
CA GLU A 254 -5.52 16.83 2.32
C GLU A 254 -6.91 17.45 2.10
N GLU A 255 -6.96 18.78 1.93
CA GLU A 255 -8.21 19.53 1.70
C GLU A 255 -8.92 19.13 0.40
N GLU A 256 -8.15 18.80 -0.65
CA GLU A 256 -8.67 18.44 -1.97
C GLU A 256 -8.89 16.91 -2.09
N ASP A 257 -8.12 16.12 -1.35
CA ASP A 257 -8.10 14.65 -1.44
C ASP A 257 -9.23 13.97 -0.65
N MET A 258 -10.13 14.73 0.00
CA MET A 258 -11.28 14.21 0.73
C MET A 258 -12.20 13.33 -0.16
N TYR A 259 -12.44 13.73 -1.41
CA TYR A 259 -13.29 12.94 -2.32
C TYR A 259 -12.61 11.67 -2.79
N MET A 260 -11.28 11.69 -2.99
CA MET A 260 -10.52 10.48 -3.27
C MET A 260 -10.61 9.47 -2.11
N ASN A 261 -10.61 9.93 -0.85
CA ASN A 261 -10.83 9.04 0.29
C ASN A 261 -12.20 8.33 0.24
N MET A 262 -13.24 8.99 -0.29
CA MET A 262 -14.54 8.36 -0.53
C MET A 262 -14.46 7.32 -1.66
N VAL A 263 -13.70 7.61 -2.72
CA VAL A 263 -13.43 6.63 -3.79
C VAL A 263 -12.70 5.41 -3.22
N LEU A 264 -11.66 5.59 -2.41
CA LEU A 264 -10.97 4.48 -1.73
C LEU A 264 -11.93 3.64 -0.89
N ALA A 265 -12.78 4.29 -0.08
CA ALA A 265 -13.80 3.60 0.70
C ALA A 265 -14.77 2.79 -0.16
N HIS A 266 -15.14 3.28 -1.36
CA HIS A 266 -15.98 2.53 -2.30
C HIS A 266 -15.33 1.22 -2.75
N PHE A 267 -14.04 1.23 -3.11
CA PHE A 267 -13.33 0.02 -3.53
C PHE A 267 -13.12 -0.96 -2.36
N LEU A 268 -12.79 -0.45 -1.17
CA LEU A 268 -12.62 -1.25 0.04
C LEU A 268 -13.94 -1.92 0.47
N GLN A 269 -15.07 -1.22 0.40
CA GLN A 269 -16.40 -1.78 0.68
C GLN A 269 -16.76 -2.92 -0.30
N LYS A 270 -16.18 -2.94 -1.49
CA LYS A 270 -16.34 -4.01 -2.48
C LYS A 270 -15.32 -5.14 -2.33
N ASN A 271 -14.63 -5.19 -1.20
CA ASN A 271 -13.60 -6.17 -0.87
C ASN A 271 -12.54 -6.28 -1.97
N LYS A 272 -12.12 -5.16 -2.56
CA LYS A 272 -11.07 -5.15 -3.56
C LYS A 272 -9.69 -5.27 -2.90
N GLU A 273 -8.97 -6.32 -3.27
CA GLU A 273 -7.59 -6.54 -2.89
C GLU A 273 -6.67 -5.51 -3.58
N TYR A 274 -5.48 -5.36 -3.00
CA TYR A 274 -4.38 -4.56 -3.55
C TYR A 274 -4.70 -3.08 -3.76
N VAL A 275 -5.61 -2.52 -2.96
CA VAL A 275 -5.94 -1.10 -2.96
C VAL A 275 -4.89 -0.32 -2.16
N SER A 276 -4.28 0.69 -2.80
CA SER A 276 -3.30 1.58 -2.20
C SER A 276 -3.50 3.04 -2.62
N ILE A 277 -2.82 3.94 -1.91
CA ILE A 277 -2.77 5.38 -2.19
C ILE A 277 -1.34 5.80 -2.54
N ALA A 278 -1.18 6.67 -3.53
CA ALA A 278 0.10 7.28 -3.85
C ALA A 278 0.48 8.33 -2.80
N SER A 279 1.55 8.07 -2.04
CA SER A 279 2.00 8.96 -0.96
C SER A 279 2.39 10.33 -1.51
N GLY A 280 1.74 11.39 -1.00
CA GLY A 280 1.92 12.78 -1.45
C GLY A 280 1.33 13.11 -2.83
N GLY A 281 0.56 12.19 -3.43
CA GLY A 281 -0.21 12.42 -4.64
C GLY A 281 0.58 12.94 -5.85
N PHE A 282 -0.10 13.66 -6.74
CA PHE A 282 0.51 14.26 -7.93
C PHE A 282 1.58 15.31 -7.58
N MET A 283 1.46 16.00 -6.44
CA MET A 283 2.49 16.94 -5.96
C MET A 283 3.83 16.25 -5.69
N ALA A 284 3.83 15.08 -5.05
CA ALA A 284 5.05 14.29 -4.83
C ALA A 284 5.62 13.75 -6.14
N LEU A 285 4.76 13.35 -7.10
CA LEU A 285 5.18 12.96 -8.44
C LEU A 285 5.93 14.08 -9.15
N HIS A 286 5.32 15.27 -9.19
CA HIS A 286 5.91 16.44 -9.84
C HIS A 286 7.23 16.86 -9.18
N SER A 287 7.30 16.84 -7.84
CA SER A 287 8.52 17.15 -7.09
C SER A 287 9.65 16.15 -7.38
N THR A 288 9.32 14.86 -7.38
CA THR A 288 10.27 13.78 -7.71
C THR A 288 10.81 13.95 -9.13
N TRP A 289 9.93 14.26 -10.08
CA TRP A 289 10.31 14.51 -11.47
C TRP A 289 11.26 15.70 -11.61
N GLN A 290 10.98 16.83 -10.94
CA GLN A 290 11.87 17.99 -10.94
C GLN A 290 13.27 17.67 -10.40
N ILE A 291 13.35 16.90 -9.31
CA ILE A 291 14.61 16.47 -8.70
C ILE A 291 15.41 15.60 -9.68
N LEU A 292 14.74 14.61 -10.31
CA LEU A 292 15.39 13.72 -11.28
C LEU A 292 15.93 14.47 -12.50
N MET A 293 15.18 15.45 -13.01
CA MET A 293 15.66 16.33 -14.08
C MET A 293 16.89 17.12 -13.67
N TRP A 294 16.90 17.68 -12.45
CA TRP A 294 18.04 18.44 -11.92
C TRP A 294 19.30 17.57 -11.76
N MET A 295 19.13 16.30 -11.38
CA MET A 295 20.24 15.34 -11.23
C MET A 295 20.80 14.82 -12.56
N GLY A 296 20.22 15.20 -13.71
CA GLY A 296 20.76 14.86 -15.03
C GLY A 296 20.74 13.37 -15.36
N GLN A 297 19.90 12.57 -14.68
CA GLN A 297 19.74 11.16 -15.02
C GLN A 297 19.04 11.04 -16.39
N LYS A 298 19.75 10.49 -17.38
CA LYS A 298 19.21 10.11 -18.69
C LYS A 298 18.33 8.85 -18.57
N MET A 299 17.27 8.94 -17.80
CA MET A 299 16.13 8.07 -18.00
C MET A 299 15.16 8.89 -18.85
N ASP A 300 14.57 8.27 -19.87
CA ASP A 300 13.60 8.90 -20.75
C ASP A 300 12.34 9.24 -19.93
N TYR A 301 12.39 10.31 -19.13
CA TYR A 301 11.30 10.70 -18.24
C TYR A 301 10.36 11.73 -18.89
N GLY A 302 10.67 12.19 -20.10
CA GLY A 302 9.90 13.22 -20.82
C GLY A 302 8.49 12.79 -21.23
N HIS A 303 8.17 11.49 -21.13
CA HIS A 303 6.88 10.91 -21.53
C HIS A 303 5.96 10.53 -20.35
N TRP A 304 6.36 10.75 -19.10
CA TRP A 304 5.56 10.34 -17.94
C TRP A 304 4.47 11.34 -17.61
N ILE A 305 4.69 12.64 -17.80
CA ILE A 305 3.66 13.64 -17.60
C ILE A 305 3.13 14.09 -18.96
N ALA A 306 1.84 13.89 -19.20
CA ALA A 306 1.14 14.32 -20.41
C ALA A 306 0.15 15.44 -20.09
N SER A 307 -0.23 16.22 -21.11
CA SER A 307 -1.30 17.22 -21.03
C SER A 307 -2.25 17.07 -22.21
N THR A 308 -3.54 17.21 -21.95
CA THR A 308 -4.63 17.14 -22.94
C THR A 308 -5.19 18.51 -23.29
N SER A 309 -4.76 19.57 -22.59
CA SER A 309 -5.13 20.94 -22.95
C SER A 309 -4.35 21.37 -24.21
N GLY A 310 -5.08 21.45 -25.33
CA GLY A 310 -4.49 21.58 -26.66
C GLY A 310 -3.57 22.80 -26.83
N SER A 311 -2.27 22.52 -26.94
CA SER A 311 -1.44 23.14 -27.98
C SER A 311 -0.44 22.09 -28.48
N ARG A 312 -0.47 21.83 -29.79
CA ARG A 312 0.59 21.10 -30.49
C ARG A 312 1.88 21.90 -30.35
N SER A 313 2.66 21.62 -29.33
CA SER A 313 4.11 21.64 -29.42
C SER A 313 4.55 20.21 -29.22
N SER A 314 4.86 19.54 -30.34
CA SER A 314 5.90 18.52 -30.34
C SER A 314 7.02 19.00 -29.41
N ILE A 315 7.25 18.29 -28.31
CA ILE A 315 8.46 18.42 -27.51
C ILE A 315 9.58 17.89 -28.41
N ASN A 316 9.98 18.71 -29.38
CA ASN A 316 11.26 18.58 -30.03
C ASN A 316 12.30 18.81 -28.95
N SER A 317 13.29 17.93 -28.94
CA SER A 317 14.45 17.85 -28.05
C SER A 317 15.40 19.06 -28.15
N SER A 318 14.88 20.27 -28.34
CA SER A 318 15.66 21.49 -28.51
C SER A 318 14.81 22.73 -28.24
N VAL A 319 14.52 23.06 -26.97
CA VAL A 319 14.09 24.43 -26.61
C VAL A 319 14.77 24.86 -25.30
N ASP A 320 15.84 25.62 -25.51
CA ASP A 320 16.34 26.76 -24.74
C ASP A 320 16.20 26.80 -23.20
N VAL A 321 17.38 26.67 -22.59
CA VAL A 321 17.79 27.00 -21.20
C VAL A 321 17.45 28.45 -20.76
N SER A 322 16.79 29.26 -21.59
CA SER A 322 16.58 30.69 -21.32
C SER A 322 15.32 31.02 -20.50
N ILE A 323 14.36 30.09 -20.36
CA ILE A 323 13.10 30.36 -19.64
C ILE A 323 13.26 30.16 -18.12
N CYS A 324 14.19 29.31 -17.66
CA CYS A 324 14.46 29.12 -16.23
C CYS A 324 15.05 30.35 -15.51
N ASN A 325 15.62 31.32 -16.23
CA ASN A 325 16.28 32.47 -15.60
C ASN A 325 15.38 33.68 -15.33
N LYS A 326 14.08 33.64 -15.66
CA LYS A 326 13.18 34.80 -15.42
C LYS A 326 12.33 34.73 -14.15
N ILE A 327 12.36 33.63 -13.40
CA ILE A 327 11.62 33.49 -12.14
C ILE A 327 12.52 33.77 -10.91
N VAL A 328 13.85 33.87 -11.07
CA VAL A 328 14.80 34.01 -9.95
C VAL A 328 15.14 35.47 -9.57
N THR A 329 14.61 36.49 -10.25
CA THR A 329 14.93 37.92 -9.95
C THR A 329 13.77 38.77 -9.44
N LYS A 330 12.85 38.19 -8.67
CA LYS A 330 12.00 38.95 -7.74
C LYS A 330 11.83 38.19 -6.42
N VAL A 331 12.91 38.17 -5.64
CA VAL A 331 12.88 38.19 -4.17
C VAL A 331 13.62 39.44 -3.75
#